data_AF-A0A9V1GHX5-F1
#
_entry.id   AF-A0A9V1GHX5-F1
#
_cell.length_a   1.000
_cell.length_b   1.000
_cell.length_c   1.000
_cell.angle_alpha   90.00
_cell.angle_beta   90.00
_cell.angle_gamma   90.00
#
_symmetry.space_group_name_H-M   'P 1'
#
loop_
_entity.id
_entity.type
_entity.pdbx_description
1 polymer ?
#
loop_
_entity_poly.entity_id
_entity_poly.type
_entity_poly.pdbx_seq_one_letter_code
_entity_poly.pdbx_strand_id
1 'polypeptide(L)'
;MKKSGIPLLLSIIFLTLLGGQGTLIMRNRRCFCINTSQGTIHLKSLKDLKQFAPSPSCEKTEIIVTMKNGDQTCLNPDSADVKELIKEWEKQVSQKKKQKKGKKTQKSRKIFKVKKSQHPHQKKTT
;
A
#
# COMPACT_ATOMS: atom_id res chain seq x y z
N MET A 1 -57.72 23.63 32.20
CA MET A 1 -57.09 23.17 30.94
C MET A 1 -55.69 23.77 30.83
N LYS A 2 -54.74 23.05 30.20
CA LYS A 2 -53.40 23.50 29.73
C LYS A 2 -52.26 23.47 30.77
N LYS A 3 -51.81 22.29 31.20
CA LYS A 3 -50.48 22.08 31.80
C LYS A 3 -49.75 20.86 31.19
N SER A 4 -49.96 20.60 29.90
CA SER A 4 -49.43 19.39 29.25
C SER A 4 -48.40 19.66 28.15
N GLY A 5 -47.92 20.90 28.01
CA GLY A 5 -46.92 21.26 26.99
C GLY A 5 -45.50 21.43 27.53
N ILE A 6 -45.35 21.84 28.79
CA ILE A 6 -44.04 22.12 29.41
C ILE A 6 -43.12 20.90 29.44
N PRO A 7 -43.55 19.69 29.87
CA PRO A 7 -42.64 18.54 29.88
C PRO A 7 -42.27 18.07 28.47
N LEU A 8 -43.18 18.25 27.49
CA LEU A 8 -42.92 17.94 26.08
C LEU A 8 -41.87 18.88 25.48
N LEU A 9 -41.97 20.18 25.77
CA LEU A 9 -40.99 21.18 25.33
C LEU A 9 -39.61 20.92 25.93
N LEU A 10 -39.53 20.58 27.22
CA LEU A 10 -38.26 20.24 27.89
C LEU A 10 -37.62 18.98 27.29
N SER A 11 -38.43 17.96 26.97
CA SER A 11 -37.96 16.74 26.32
C SER A 11 -37.39 17.00 24.93
N ILE A 12 -38.06 17.82 24.11
CA ILE A 12 -37.60 18.20 22.77
C ILE A 12 -36.29 18.99 22.83
N ILE A 13 -36.17 19.92 23.78
CA ILE A 13 -34.94 20.70 24.02
C ILE A 13 -33.79 19.78 24.45
N PHE A 14 -34.03 18.81 25.33
CA PHE A 14 -33.02 17.85 25.75
C PHE A 14 -32.55 16.94 24.60
N LEU A 15 -33.48 16.50 23.75
CA LEU A 15 -33.19 15.72 22.55
C LEU A 15 -32.40 16.51 21.51
N THR A 16 -32.63 17.82 21.34
CA THR A 16 -31.83 18.65 20.43
C THR A 16 -30.43 18.96 20.99
N LEU A 17 -30.29 19.14 22.31
CA LEU A 17 -28.98 19.31 22.95
C LEU A 17 -28.12 18.04 22.93
N LEU A 18 -28.73 16.85 23.05
CA LEU A 18 -28.01 15.57 23.04
C LEU A 18 -27.87 14.93 21.65
N GLY A 19 -28.82 15.17 20.74
CA GLY A 19 -28.97 14.41 19.49
C GLY A 19 -28.44 15.07 18.22
N GLY A 20 -27.82 16.25 18.28
CA GLY A 20 -27.73 17.11 17.10
C GLY A 20 -26.36 17.48 16.57
N GLN A 21 -25.26 17.19 17.25
CA GLN A 21 -23.91 17.42 16.69
C GLN A 21 -23.40 16.14 16.03
N GLY A 22 -24.19 15.62 15.10
CA GLY A 22 -23.60 15.00 13.93
C GLY A 22 -22.91 16.09 13.13
N THR A 23 -21.84 16.68 13.67
CA THR A 23 -20.88 17.37 12.84
C THR A 23 -20.57 16.38 11.74
N LEU A 24 -20.97 16.69 10.51
CA LEU A 24 -20.30 16.17 9.35
C LEU A 24 -18.83 16.47 9.65
N ILE A 25 -18.13 15.48 10.21
CA ILE A 25 -16.70 15.52 10.40
C ILE A 25 -16.28 15.83 9.00
N MET A 26 -15.87 17.09 8.80
CA MET A 26 -15.30 17.56 7.56
C MET A 26 -14.13 16.62 7.43
N ARG A 27 -14.31 15.56 6.64
CA ARG A 27 -13.30 14.53 6.47
C ARG A 27 -12.26 15.30 5.68
N ASN A 28 -11.33 15.95 6.38
CA ASN A 28 -10.15 16.52 5.78
C ASN A 28 -9.59 15.38 4.96
N ARG A 29 -9.71 15.49 3.63
CA ARG A 29 -9.34 14.43 2.73
C ARG A 29 -7.83 14.33 2.79
N ARG A 30 -7.32 13.46 3.66
CA ARG A 30 -5.89 13.25 3.92
C ARG A 30 -5.35 12.35 2.83
N CYS A 31 -5.18 12.92 1.65
CA CYS A 31 -4.40 12.31 0.57
C CYS A 31 -2.91 12.41 0.94
N PHE A 32 -2.11 11.41 0.54
CA PHE A 32 -0.67 11.44 0.73
C PHE A 32 0.00 12.46 -0.20
N CYS A 33 -0.59 12.68 -1.38
CA CYS A 33 -0.10 13.55 -2.43
C CYS A 33 -0.86 14.87 -2.45
N ILE A 34 -0.14 15.98 -2.29
CA ILE A 34 -0.68 17.33 -2.48
C ILE A 34 -0.58 17.73 -3.96
N ASN A 35 0.57 17.45 -4.58
CA ASN A 35 0.86 17.75 -5.98
C ASN A 35 1.47 16.53 -6.67
N THR A 36 1.21 16.40 -7.97
CA THR A 36 1.83 15.38 -8.82
C THR A 36 2.96 15.99 -9.62
N SER A 37 4.10 15.31 -9.71
CA SER A 37 5.19 15.70 -10.60
C SER A 37 4.92 15.23 -12.03
N GLN A 38 5.33 16.02 -13.01
CA GLN A 38 5.27 15.68 -14.45
C GLN A 38 6.63 15.24 -15.02
N GLY A 39 7.56 14.80 -14.18
CA GLY A 39 8.91 14.42 -14.60
C GLY A 39 8.97 13.02 -15.22
N THR A 40 9.87 12.83 -16.20
CA THR A 40 10.19 11.51 -16.76
C THR A 40 10.95 10.67 -15.73
N ILE A 41 10.39 9.52 -15.35
CA ILE A 41 11.00 8.61 -14.38
C ILE A 41 11.63 7.43 -15.09
N HIS A 42 12.92 7.21 -14.84
CA HIS A 42 13.63 6.03 -15.33
C HIS A 42 13.38 4.82 -14.41
N LEU A 43 12.92 3.69 -14.97
CA LEU A 43 12.72 2.46 -14.19
C LEU A 43 13.98 1.95 -13.46
N LYS A 44 15.17 2.29 -13.94
CA LYS A 44 16.43 1.87 -13.34
C LYS A 44 16.69 2.54 -11.98
N SER A 45 16.21 3.77 -11.76
CA SER A 45 16.36 4.50 -10.50
C SER A 45 15.21 4.21 -9.52
N LEU A 46 14.12 3.60 -9.97
CA LEU A 46 12.99 3.19 -9.15
C LEU A 46 13.37 2.06 -8.17
N LYS A 47 13.02 2.27 -6.90
CA LYS A 47 13.18 1.30 -5.80
C LYS A 47 11.86 0.62 -5.48
N ASP A 48 10.79 1.40 -5.40
CA ASP A 48 9.43 0.91 -5.10
C ASP A 48 8.38 1.77 -5.81
N LEU A 49 7.23 1.16 -6.11
CA LEU A 49 6.07 1.83 -6.69
C LEU A 49 4.83 1.35 -5.95
N LYS A 50 4.10 2.29 -5.35
CA LYS A 50 2.88 2.03 -4.61
C LYS A 50 1.71 2.72 -5.28
N GLN A 51 0.65 1.96 -5.51
CA GLN A 51 -0.62 2.46 -6.00
C GLN A 51 -1.66 2.35 -4.90
N PHE A 52 -2.35 3.46 -4.62
CA PHE A 52 -3.43 3.56 -3.65
C PHE A 52 -4.72 3.86 -4.40
N ALA A 53 -5.71 2.99 -4.24
CA ALA A 53 -7.04 3.23 -4.79
C ALA A 53 -7.78 4.32 -4.00
N PRO A 54 -8.82 4.92 -4.59
CA PRO A 54 -9.72 5.82 -3.87
C PRO A 54 -10.24 5.18 -2.57
N SER A 55 -10.28 5.98 -1.50
CA SER A 55 -10.64 5.57 -0.15
C SER A 55 -11.54 6.63 0.51
N PRO A 56 -12.24 6.31 1.62
CA PRO A 56 -13.06 7.28 2.35
C PRO A 56 -12.27 8.50 2.87
N SER A 57 -10.95 8.38 2.98
CA SER A 57 -10.03 9.46 3.37
C SER A 57 -9.43 10.23 2.20
N CYS A 58 -9.37 9.64 1.00
CA CYS A 58 -8.87 10.30 -0.21
C CYS A 58 -9.58 9.72 -1.44
N GLU A 59 -10.38 10.54 -2.12
CA GLU A 59 -11.19 10.09 -3.26
C GLU A 59 -10.42 9.94 -4.57
N LYS A 60 -9.13 10.29 -4.58
CA LYS A 60 -8.27 10.20 -5.76
C LYS A 60 -7.41 8.95 -5.68
N THR A 61 -7.13 8.37 -6.84
CA THR A 61 -6.07 7.36 -6.95
C THR A 61 -4.72 8.05 -6.77
N GLU A 62 -3.85 7.49 -5.93
CA GLU A 62 -2.52 8.03 -5.69
C GLU A 62 -1.46 7.03 -6.12
N ILE A 63 -0.43 7.50 -6.83
CA ILE A 63 0.71 6.68 -7.19
C ILE A 63 1.94 7.34 -6.61
N ILE A 64 2.61 6.63 -5.70
CA ILE A 64 3.82 7.11 -5.03
C ILE A 64 4.97 6.23 -5.48
N VAL A 65 5.96 6.86 -6.09
CA VAL A 65 7.23 6.21 -6.41
C VAL A 65 8.24 6.51 -5.31
N THR A 66 9.08 5.53 -5.01
CA THR A 66 10.28 5.72 -4.20
C THR A 66 11.48 5.43 -5.06
N MET A 67 12.37 6.39 -5.18
CA MET A 67 13.63 6.30 -5.90
C MET A 67 14.69 5.62 -5.03
N LYS A 68 15.77 5.13 -5.66
CA LYS A 68 16.88 4.48 -4.96
C LYS A 68 17.67 5.40 -4.02
N ASN A 69 17.69 6.71 -4.32
CA ASN A 69 18.27 7.73 -3.45
C ASN A 69 17.41 8.01 -2.21
N GLY A 70 16.18 7.48 -2.14
CA GLY A 70 15.24 7.69 -1.04
C GLY A 70 14.12 8.67 -1.35
N ASP A 71 14.23 9.41 -2.45
CA ASP A 71 13.24 10.43 -2.81
C ASP A 71 11.88 9.79 -3.11
N GLN A 72 10.83 10.43 -2.62
CA GLN A 72 9.45 10.04 -2.88
C GLN A 72 8.78 11.07 -3.76
N THR A 73 8.02 10.60 -4.74
CA THR A 73 7.36 11.47 -5.70
C THR A 73 5.99 10.93 -6.05
N CYS A 74 5.02 11.84 -6.12
CA CYS A 74 3.67 11.53 -6.54
C CYS A 74 3.52 11.67 -8.05
N LEU A 75 2.90 10.67 -8.67
CA LEU A 75 2.63 10.65 -10.11
C LEU A 75 1.14 10.83 -10.40
N ASN A 76 0.85 11.38 -11.58
CA ASN A 76 -0.52 11.53 -12.05
C ASN A 76 -1.06 10.19 -12.60
N PRO A 77 -2.11 9.59 -12.00
CA PRO A 77 -2.68 8.32 -12.47
C PRO A 77 -3.33 8.40 -13.86
N ASP A 78 -3.71 9.58 -14.31
CA ASP A 78 -4.41 9.74 -15.59
C ASP A 78 -3.46 9.83 -16.78
N SER A 79 -2.18 10.15 -16.54
CA SER A 79 -1.15 10.27 -17.57
C SER A 79 -0.85 8.93 -18.26
N ALA A 80 -0.74 8.96 -19.59
CA ALA A 80 -0.39 7.79 -20.40
C ALA A 80 0.99 7.22 -20.03
N ASP A 81 1.97 8.10 -19.83
CA ASP A 81 3.35 7.73 -19.49
C ASP A 81 3.42 6.99 -18.15
N VAL A 82 2.61 7.41 -17.18
CA VAL A 82 2.55 6.79 -15.86
C VAL A 82 1.91 5.39 -15.95
N LYS A 83 0.89 5.21 -16.79
CA LYS A 83 0.29 3.89 -17.04
C LYS A 83 1.28 2.93 -17.69
N GLU A 84 2.10 3.42 -18.63
CA GLU A 84 3.16 2.63 -19.25
C GLU A 84 4.27 2.26 -18.24
N LEU A 85 4.69 3.22 -17.42
CA LEU A 85 5.67 3.03 -16.35
C LEU A 85 5.28 1.88 -15.41
N ILE A 86 4.01 1.85 -14.98
CA ILE A 86 3.49 0.80 -14.09
C ILE A 86 3.57 -0.58 -14.77
N LYS A 87 3.11 -0.68 -16.02
CA LYS A 87 3.14 -1.95 -16.77
C LYS A 87 4.56 -2.49 -16.90
N GLU A 88 5.52 -1.63 -17.21
CA GLU A 88 6.91 -2.06 -17.35
C GLU A 88 7.52 -2.43 -15.98
N TRP A 89 7.17 -1.70 -14.92
CA TRP A 89 7.61 -2.02 -13.56
C TRP A 89 7.14 -3.41 -13.11
N GLU A 90 5.87 -3.75 -13.34
CA GLU A 90 5.30 -5.06 -13.01
C GLU A 90 6.00 -6.22 -13.73
N LYS A 91 6.33 -6.03 -15.01
CA LYS A 91 7.11 -7.00 -15.79
C LYS A 91 8.49 -7.21 -15.17
N GLN A 92 9.21 -6.14 -14.86
CA GLN A 92 10.54 -6.23 -14.25
C GLN A 92 10.52 -6.90 -12.87
N VAL A 93 9.54 -6.57 -12.03
CA VAL A 93 9.38 -7.21 -10.70
C VAL A 93 9.10 -8.70 -10.85
N SER A 94 8.25 -9.09 -11.80
CA SER A 94 7.92 -10.49 -12.08
C SER A 94 9.15 -11.30 -12.55
N GLN A 95 9.95 -10.73 -13.45
CA GLN A 95 11.18 -11.36 -13.92
C GLN A 95 12.22 -11.52 -12.79
N LYS A 96 12.43 -10.47 -11.97
CA LYS A 96 13.33 -10.53 -10.80
C LYS A 96 12.89 -11.60 -9.80
N LYS A 97 11.58 -11.79 -9.57
CA LYS A 97 11.05 -12.87 -8.71
C LYS A 97 11.38 -14.26 -9.27
N LYS A 98 11.20 -14.49 -10.58
CA LYS A 98 11.54 -15.76 -11.25
C LYS A 98 13.04 -16.09 -11.11
N GLN A 99 13.91 -15.10 -11.36
CA GLN A 99 15.36 -15.27 -11.20
C GLN A 99 15.76 -15.58 -9.74
N LYS A 100 15.19 -14.87 -8.75
CA LYS A 100 15.43 -15.15 -7.33
C LYS A 100 14.98 -16.56 -6.93
N LYS A 101 13.83 -17.04 -7.44
CA LYS A 101 13.33 -18.40 -7.20
C LYS A 101 14.27 -19.46 -7.79
N GLY A 102 14.73 -19.28 -9.03
CA GLY A 102 15.73 -20.16 -9.66
C GLY A 102 17.04 -20.24 -8.87
N LYS A 103 17.55 -19.08 -8.43
CA LYS A 103 18.79 -18.97 -7.63
C LYS A 103 18.64 -19.60 -6.24
N LYS A 104 17.47 -19.46 -5.58
CA LYS A 104 17.17 -20.10 -4.29
C LYS A 104 17.07 -21.62 -4.39
N THR A 105 16.41 -22.14 -5.43
CA THR A 105 16.32 -23.59 -5.69
C THR A 105 17.69 -24.19 -5.96
N GLN A 106 18.54 -23.53 -6.75
CA GLN A 106 19.91 -23.99 -6.97
C GLN A 106 20.80 -23.91 -5.72
N LYS A 107 20.69 -22.84 -4.92
CA LYS A 107 21.44 -22.71 -3.67
C LYS A 107 21.05 -23.80 -2.66
N SER A 108 19.75 -24.09 -2.53
CA SER A 108 19.25 -25.20 -1.69
C SER A 108 19.79 -26.56 -2.17
N ARG A 109 19.75 -26.84 -3.48
CA ARG A 109 20.33 -28.07 -4.06
C ARG A 109 21.84 -28.17 -3.82
N LYS A 110 22.61 -27.09 -3.96
CA LYS A 110 24.05 -27.08 -3.67
C LYS A 110 24.34 -27.32 -2.19
N ILE A 111 23.59 -26.68 -1.28
CA ILE A 111 23.72 -26.89 0.17
C ILE A 111 23.41 -28.36 0.52
N PHE A 112 22.32 -28.92 -0.02
CA PHE A 112 21.96 -30.32 0.21
C PHE A 112 23.02 -31.29 -0.34
N LYS A 113 23.65 -30.95 -1.47
CA LYS A 113 24.73 -31.76 -2.08
C LYS A 113 26.04 -31.71 -1.28
N VAL A 114 26.40 -30.56 -0.70
CA VAL A 114 27.55 -30.43 0.21
C VAL A 114 27.30 -31.19 1.51
N LYS A 115 26.10 -31.06 2.09
CA LYS A 115 25.72 -31.78 3.33
C LYS A 115 25.72 -33.31 3.15
N LYS A 116 25.35 -33.79 1.96
CA LYS A 116 25.43 -35.21 1.58
C LYS A 116 26.88 -35.71 1.38
N SER A 117 27.80 -34.82 1.03
CA SER A 117 29.22 -35.16 0.85
C SER A 117 30.02 -35.12 2.16
N GLN A 118 29.57 -34.39 3.18
CA GLN A 118 30.23 -34.29 4.49
C GLN A 118 29.79 -35.38 5.48
N HIS A 119 28.88 -36.28 5.11
CA HIS A 119 28.61 -37.48 5.89
C HIS A 119 29.09 -38.76 5.18
N PRO A 120 30.40 -39.03 5.16
CA PRO A 120 30.89 -40.40 5.07
C PRO A 120 30.85 -41.07 6.45
N HIS A 121 30.48 -42.35 6.47
CA HIS A 121 30.54 -43.31 7.58
C HIS A 121 29.65 -43.12 8.82
N GLN A 122 28.51 -43.83 8.81
CA GLN A 122 28.27 -44.87 9.84
C GLN A 122 27.67 -46.11 9.14
N LYS A 123 28.54 -46.96 8.59
CA LYS A 123 28.25 -48.38 8.39
C LYS A 123 29.39 -49.19 9.03
N LYS A 124 28.99 -49.99 10.02
CA LYS A 124 29.47 -51.35 10.36
C LYS A 124 30.53 -51.52 11.47
N THR A 125 30.04 -51.90 12.66
CA THR A 125 30.57 -52.84 13.69
C THR A 125 29.42 -52.93 14.72
N THR A 126 28.75 -54.04 15.00
CA THR A 126 29.12 -55.46 15.18
C THR A 126 27.94 -56.32 14.75
#